data_AF-A0A0Q6S9B8-F1
#
_entry.id   AF-A0A0Q6S9B8-F1
#
_cell.length_a   1.000
_cell.length_b   1.000
_cell.length_c   1.000
_cell.angle_alpha   90.00
_cell.angle_beta   90.00
_cell.angle_gamma   90.00
#
_symmetry.space_group_name_H-M   'P 1'
#
loop_
_entity.id
_entity.type
_entity.pdbx_description
1 polymer ?
#
loop_
_entity_poly.entity_id
_entity_poly.type
_entity_poly.pdbx_seq_one_letter_code
_entity_poly.pdbx_strand_id
1 'polypeptide(L)'
;MKERLRILIVGGYGTFGCRLCRLLADQPELSLLVAGRSLDKARAFADSLSAAKAAIEPIRFDRSGDTRAQLQRCAPDLVIDTSGPFQVEDGDPYGLVRACIALGIDYADIADSRSFVAGIAAFDAPAKASGVFVLAGLSSFPALSFAAFEEMAPHFTRIDDISAGIAPSPHAGIGLNVIRAITSYAGKSVPVVKNGRAVTGLGLIDRMRMVIAPPGAVPLRSRSFLLVDTPDLALLPARQPHLVSIFTGAGAEPALLQHLLRWAAWLVRAGLLSSLQPFARTVHAASRALAVGEHRGGMFVRVRGAGRHGQATEHAWHLTAERDDGPFIPVLGVDALIRKCDAGSRPAPGARAAAGELTLADFEAGFKRFAIASGIRDASDRTLPLSLYRRLLGDAWEALPPAVAAMHDVTGESVASGRADIERGHGLLARLAAAMVGFPKAARQADVTVRFSVAEGIETWTRTFGGRTFRSRQCAGHGRDAHLLAEDFGPFRILMALVPEGGRLTLVVRGWRLFGMPLPRSLAPGGNVHEEERDGRFHFDVEVKAPLIGLIVRYRGWLVHDGPGLAR
;
A
#
# COMPACT_ATOMS: atom_id res chain seq x y z
N MET A 1 -20.03 6.03 37.20
CA MET A 1 -18.96 5.95 36.17
C MET A 1 -19.32 4.82 35.24
N LYS A 2 -19.24 5.00 33.91
CA LYS A 2 -19.44 3.90 32.95
C LYS A 2 -18.36 2.84 33.23
N GLU A 3 -18.74 1.57 33.34
CA GLU A 3 -17.75 0.48 33.46
C GLU A 3 -16.86 0.46 32.22
N ARG A 4 -15.56 0.19 32.41
CA ARG A 4 -14.60 0.14 31.31
C ARG A 4 -14.82 -1.13 30.49
N LEU A 5 -14.75 -1.03 29.18
CA LEU A 5 -14.82 -2.20 28.29
C LEU A 5 -13.55 -3.05 28.46
N ARG A 6 -13.72 -4.31 28.86
CA ARG A 6 -12.64 -5.26 29.14
C ARG A 6 -12.32 -6.09 27.91
N ILE A 7 -11.14 -5.84 27.31
CA ILE A 7 -10.72 -6.46 26.06
C ILE A 7 -9.55 -7.41 26.33
N LEU A 8 -9.77 -8.71 26.13
CA LEU A 8 -8.72 -9.73 26.18
C LEU A 8 -7.99 -9.82 24.84
N ILE A 9 -6.74 -9.37 24.82
CA ILE A 9 -5.90 -9.43 23.61
C ILE A 9 -4.99 -10.66 23.71
N VAL A 10 -5.41 -11.76 23.10
CA VAL A 10 -4.64 -13.01 23.05
C VAL A 10 -3.47 -12.83 22.09
N GLY A 11 -2.25 -13.12 22.57
CA GLY A 11 -1.02 -12.73 21.87
C GLY A 11 -0.65 -11.26 22.06
N GLY A 12 -1.12 -10.62 23.14
CA GLY A 12 -1.04 -9.17 23.39
C GLY A 12 0.37 -8.57 23.44
N TYR A 13 1.40 -9.36 23.72
CA TYR A 13 2.82 -8.93 23.66
C TYR A 13 3.56 -9.50 22.42
N GLY A 14 2.82 -10.13 21.49
CA GLY A 14 3.33 -10.58 20.21
C GLY A 14 3.37 -9.45 19.16
N THR A 15 3.81 -9.78 17.94
CA THR A 15 4.04 -8.81 16.85
C THR A 15 2.85 -7.89 16.59
N PHE A 16 1.63 -8.43 16.48
CA PHE A 16 0.43 -7.64 16.19
C PHE A 16 -0.27 -7.18 17.47
N GLY A 17 -0.43 -8.07 18.46
CA GLY A 17 -1.05 -7.72 19.74
C GLY A 17 -0.40 -6.51 20.41
N CYS A 18 0.92 -6.38 20.39
CA CYS A 18 1.59 -5.25 21.03
C CYS A 18 1.30 -3.91 20.32
N ARG A 19 1.12 -3.95 19.00
CA ARG A 19 0.75 -2.79 18.19
C ARG A 19 -0.68 -2.37 18.44
N LEU A 20 -1.60 -3.34 18.55
CA LEU A 20 -2.97 -3.09 18.95
C LEU A 20 -3.04 -2.47 20.34
N CYS A 21 -2.31 -3.02 21.32
CA CYS A 21 -2.25 -2.45 22.67
C CYS A 21 -1.76 -0.99 22.65
N ARG A 22 -0.72 -0.68 21.85
CA ARG A 22 -0.22 0.71 21.69
C ARG A 22 -1.23 1.65 21.04
N LEU A 23 -1.98 1.18 20.05
CA LEU A 23 -3.02 1.97 19.38
C LEU A 23 -4.17 2.35 20.31
N LEU A 24 -4.53 1.43 21.20
CA LEU A 24 -5.63 1.53 22.15
C LEU A 24 -5.22 2.12 23.50
N ALA A 25 -3.92 2.23 23.79
CA ALA A 25 -3.40 2.70 25.08
C ALA A 25 -3.93 4.08 25.47
N ASP A 26 -4.26 4.94 24.50
CA ASP A 26 -4.76 6.29 24.73
C ASP A 26 -6.28 6.36 25.03
N GLN A 27 -6.99 5.23 25.12
CA GLN A 27 -8.44 5.16 25.35
C GLN A 27 -8.77 4.90 26.84
N PRO A 28 -9.16 5.93 27.64
CA PRO A 28 -9.40 5.77 29.08
C PRO A 28 -10.63 4.92 29.42
N GLU A 29 -11.55 4.74 28.49
CA GLU A 29 -12.72 3.86 28.59
C GLU A 29 -12.37 2.36 28.52
N LEU A 30 -11.14 1.99 28.17
CA LEU A 30 -10.74 0.60 27.98
C LEU A 30 -9.98 0.03 29.17
N SER A 31 -10.13 -1.28 29.34
CA SER A 31 -9.26 -2.15 30.13
C SER A 31 -8.68 -3.22 29.22
N LEU A 32 -7.38 -3.16 28.95
CA LEU A 32 -6.67 -4.07 28.04
C LEU A 32 -6.03 -5.20 28.85
N LEU A 33 -6.57 -6.41 28.70
CA LEU A 33 -6.03 -7.62 29.28
C LEU A 33 -4.99 -8.19 28.31
N VAL A 34 -3.72 -7.85 28.54
CA VAL A 34 -2.58 -8.25 27.71
C VAL A 34 -2.26 -9.72 27.98
N ALA A 35 -2.67 -10.59 27.06
CA ALA A 35 -2.70 -12.02 27.31
C ALA A 35 -1.73 -12.84 26.47
N GLY A 36 -1.11 -13.85 27.09
CA GLY A 36 -0.34 -14.88 26.39
C GLY A 36 0.22 -15.95 27.34
N ARG A 37 0.96 -16.93 26.79
CA ARG A 37 1.44 -18.10 27.54
C ARG A 37 2.40 -17.77 28.70
N SER A 38 3.09 -16.63 28.65
CA SER A 38 4.08 -16.20 29.64
C SER A 38 3.59 -14.94 30.33
N LEU A 39 3.25 -15.07 31.62
CA LEU A 39 2.83 -13.94 32.46
C LEU A 39 3.95 -12.90 32.59
N ASP A 40 5.21 -13.34 32.71
CA ASP A 40 6.34 -12.42 32.86
C ASP A 40 6.54 -11.54 31.62
N LYS A 41 6.34 -12.09 30.42
CA LYS A 41 6.36 -11.30 29.18
C LYS A 41 5.18 -10.34 29.09
N ALA A 42 4.00 -10.77 29.54
CA ALA A 42 2.84 -9.89 29.61
C ALA A 42 3.07 -8.72 30.57
N ARG A 43 3.64 -8.98 31.76
CA ARG A 43 4.02 -7.96 32.76
C ARG A 43 5.05 -6.99 32.20
N ALA A 44 6.16 -7.50 31.67
CA ALA A 44 7.22 -6.65 31.10
C ALA A 44 6.71 -5.75 29.96
N PHE A 45 5.78 -6.24 29.13
CA PHE A 45 5.17 -5.42 28.10
C PHE A 45 4.16 -4.41 28.67
N ALA A 46 3.33 -4.81 29.64
CA ALA A 46 2.41 -3.90 30.32
C ALA A 46 3.16 -2.74 31.00
N ASP A 47 4.29 -3.02 31.65
CA ASP A 47 5.16 -2.02 32.27
C ASP A 47 5.71 -1.01 31.25
N SER A 48 5.91 -1.45 30.00
CA SER A 48 6.34 -0.56 28.89
C SER A 48 5.25 0.41 28.42
N LEU A 49 3.99 0.22 28.87
CA LEU A 49 2.84 1.07 28.59
C LEU A 49 2.47 1.94 29.80
N SER A 50 3.44 2.33 30.63
CA SER A 50 3.21 3.11 31.87
C SER A 50 2.52 4.46 31.67
N ALA A 51 2.60 5.05 30.48
CA ALA A 51 1.92 6.28 30.10
C ALA A 51 0.50 6.08 29.52
N ALA A 52 0.00 4.83 29.46
CA ALA A 52 -1.32 4.53 28.92
C ALA A 52 -2.44 5.15 29.78
N LYS A 53 -3.51 5.59 29.09
CA LYS A 53 -4.76 6.04 29.72
C LYS A 53 -5.72 4.86 29.95
N ALA A 54 -5.64 3.85 29.08
CA ALA A 54 -6.30 2.57 29.27
C ALA A 54 -5.74 1.85 30.51
N ALA A 55 -6.59 1.09 31.21
CA ALA A 55 -6.11 0.21 32.27
C ALA A 55 -5.42 -0.99 31.61
N ILE A 56 -4.23 -1.36 32.05
CA ILE A 56 -3.45 -2.46 31.46
C ILE A 56 -3.31 -3.58 32.49
N GLU A 57 -3.81 -4.77 32.16
CA GLU A 57 -3.78 -5.94 33.04
C GLU A 57 -3.01 -7.10 32.35
N PRO A 58 -1.85 -7.53 32.89
CA PRO A 58 -1.12 -8.66 32.33
C PRO A 58 -1.76 -10.00 32.73
N ILE A 59 -2.11 -10.82 31.75
CA ILE A 59 -2.82 -12.10 31.95
C ILE A 59 -2.04 -13.28 31.35
N ARG A 60 -1.99 -14.40 32.09
CA ARG A 60 -1.58 -15.69 31.51
C ARG A 60 -2.77 -16.33 30.81
N PHE A 61 -2.66 -16.52 29.50
CA PHE A 61 -3.67 -17.18 28.68
C PHE A 61 -3.02 -18.08 27.64
N ASP A 62 -3.45 -19.34 27.58
CA ASP A 62 -3.04 -20.30 26.56
C ASP A 62 -4.24 -20.67 25.69
N ARG A 63 -4.21 -20.24 24.41
CA ARG A 63 -5.24 -20.53 23.41
C ARG A 63 -5.43 -22.04 23.19
N SER A 64 -4.38 -22.83 23.40
CA SER A 64 -4.42 -24.29 23.22
C SER A 64 -4.80 -25.05 24.50
N GLY A 65 -4.98 -24.36 25.63
CA GLY A 65 -5.42 -24.96 26.89
C GLY A 65 -6.94 -24.96 27.06
N ASP A 66 -7.41 -25.10 28.31
CA ASP A 66 -8.82 -24.96 28.66
C ASP A 66 -9.23 -23.48 28.58
N THR A 67 -9.67 -23.06 27.40
CA THR A 67 -10.06 -21.67 27.12
C THR A 67 -11.30 -21.26 27.90
N ARG A 68 -12.23 -22.17 28.17
CA ARG A 68 -13.46 -21.87 28.92
C ARG A 68 -13.15 -21.50 30.37
N ALA A 69 -12.38 -22.32 31.08
CA ALA A 69 -11.99 -22.03 32.46
C ALA A 69 -11.12 -20.76 32.56
N GLN A 70 -10.26 -20.51 31.56
CA GLN A 70 -9.46 -19.29 31.50
C GLN A 70 -10.32 -18.04 31.29
N LEU A 71 -11.29 -18.08 30.37
CA LEU A 71 -12.20 -16.96 30.11
C LEU A 71 -13.11 -16.65 31.29
N GLN A 72 -13.63 -17.66 31.99
CA GLN A 72 -14.44 -17.45 33.20
C GLN A 72 -13.68 -16.71 34.31
N ARG A 73 -12.37 -16.96 34.46
CA ARG A 73 -11.54 -16.25 35.43
C ARG A 73 -11.24 -14.81 35.04
N CYS A 74 -11.07 -14.53 33.75
CA CYS A 74 -10.74 -13.19 33.27
C CYS A 74 -11.99 -12.31 33.10
N ALA A 75 -13.13 -12.92 32.76
CA ALA A 75 -14.42 -12.28 32.47
C ALA A 75 -14.29 -11.04 31.54
N PRO A 76 -13.74 -11.18 30.32
CA PRO A 76 -13.69 -10.10 29.35
C PRO A 76 -15.05 -9.90 28.67
N ASP A 77 -15.30 -8.68 28.18
CA ASP A 77 -16.46 -8.36 27.33
C ASP A 77 -16.20 -8.74 25.87
N LEU A 78 -14.94 -8.60 25.43
CA LEU A 78 -14.49 -8.85 24.07
C LEU A 78 -13.15 -9.59 24.07
N VAL A 79 -13.03 -10.62 23.24
CA VAL A 79 -11.78 -11.31 22.95
C VAL A 79 -11.28 -10.91 21.57
N ILE A 80 -10.04 -10.43 21.50
CA ILE A 80 -9.29 -10.22 20.26
C ILE A 80 -8.17 -11.25 20.15
N ASP A 81 -8.25 -12.14 19.16
CA ASP A 81 -7.18 -13.10 18.91
C ASP A 81 -6.15 -12.59 17.88
N THR A 82 -4.94 -12.32 18.37
CA THR A 82 -3.78 -11.91 17.56
C THR A 82 -2.66 -12.96 17.53
N SER A 83 -2.96 -14.18 17.99
CA SER A 83 -1.94 -15.10 18.51
C SER A 83 -1.41 -16.16 17.56
N GLY A 84 -1.84 -16.17 16.28
CA GLY A 84 -1.72 -17.25 15.27
C GLY A 84 -0.44 -18.13 15.20
N PRO A 85 -0.24 -18.97 14.17
CA PRO A 85 -0.98 -19.06 12.91
C PRO A 85 -2.38 -19.62 13.08
N PHE A 86 -3.24 -19.34 12.10
CA PHE A 86 -4.61 -19.87 12.03
C PHE A 86 -4.71 -21.03 11.02
N GLN A 87 -3.61 -21.35 10.35
CA GLN A 87 -3.42 -22.47 9.44
C GLN A 87 -3.08 -23.72 10.26
N VAL A 88 -4.11 -24.28 10.90
CA VAL A 88 -4.01 -25.49 11.73
C VAL A 88 -4.40 -26.69 10.85
N GLU A 89 -3.46 -27.62 10.61
CA GLU A 89 -3.73 -28.87 9.90
C GLU A 89 -4.34 -29.93 10.84
N ASP A 90 -3.99 -29.92 12.14
CA ASP A 90 -4.46 -30.86 13.16
C ASP A 90 -4.97 -30.16 14.43
N GLY A 91 -6.15 -30.55 14.93
CA GLY A 91 -6.74 -30.04 16.17
C GLY A 91 -8.02 -29.25 15.96
N ASP A 92 -8.44 -28.51 17.00
CA ASP A 92 -9.65 -27.70 16.98
C ASP A 92 -9.34 -26.21 16.78
N PRO A 93 -9.38 -25.69 15.54
CA PRO A 93 -9.03 -24.30 15.29
C PRO A 93 -10.00 -23.30 15.93
N TYR A 94 -11.25 -23.71 16.19
CA TYR A 94 -12.33 -22.84 16.67
C TYR A 94 -12.66 -23.02 18.16
N GLY A 95 -11.78 -23.66 18.94
CA GLY A 95 -12.02 -23.91 20.36
C GLY A 95 -12.27 -22.63 21.17
N LEU A 96 -11.48 -21.57 20.89
CA LEU A 96 -11.67 -20.26 21.52
C LEU A 96 -12.99 -19.59 21.11
N VAL A 97 -13.38 -19.68 19.83
CA VAL A 97 -14.66 -19.14 19.32
C VAL A 97 -15.84 -19.79 20.05
N ARG A 98 -15.84 -21.12 20.17
CA ARG A 98 -16.90 -21.84 20.88
C ARG A 98 -16.96 -21.48 22.36
N ALA A 99 -15.80 -21.32 23.01
CA ALA A 99 -15.75 -20.89 24.40
C ALA A 99 -16.32 -19.47 24.60
N CYS A 100 -16.04 -18.55 23.68
CA CYS A 100 -16.60 -17.18 23.72
C CYS A 100 -18.13 -17.21 23.57
N ILE A 101 -18.65 -17.91 22.55
CA ILE A 101 -20.10 -18.05 22.34
C ILE A 101 -20.78 -18.65 23.57
N ALA A 102 -20.24 -19.74 24.12
CA ALA A 102 -20.80 -20.43 25.27
C ALA A 102 -20.82 -19.58 26.55
N LEU A 103 -20.01 -18.52 26.62
CA LEU A 103 -19.92 -17.61 27.76
C LEU A 103 -20.55 -16.24 27.48
N GLY A 104 -21.14 -16.02 26.29
CA GLY A 104 -21.74 -14.73 25.93
C GLY A 104 -20.71 -13.61 25.73
N ILE A 105 -19.50 -13.96 25.28
CA ILE A 105 -18.39 -13.01 25.06
C ILE A 105 -18.26 -12.72 23.57
N ASP A 106 -18.12 -11.45 23.20
CA ASP A 106 -17.87 -11.07 21.81
C ASP A 106 -16.48 -11.50 21.36
N TYR A 107 -16.33 -11.86 20.09
CA TYR A 107 -15.07 -12.37 19.55
C TYR A 107 -14.70 -11.68 18.23
N ALA A 108 -13.41 -11.35 18.11
CA ALA A 108 -12.80 -10.90 16.87
C ALA A 108 -11.37 -11.44 16.74
N ASP A 109 -10.87 -11.54 15.50
CA ASP A 109 -9.48 -11.89 15.25
C ASP A 109 -8.90 -11.24 14.00
N ILE A 110 -7.60 -11.40 13.80
CA ILE A 110 -6.85 -10.94 12.62
C ILE A 110 -6.43 -12.10 11.71
N ALA A 111 -7.23 -13.17 11.64
CA ALA A 111 -6.89 -14.37 10.89
C ALA A 111 -6.75 -14.10 9.39
N ASP A 112 -5.69 -14.67 8.80
CA ASP A 112 -5.38 -14.64 7.36
C ASP A 112 -5.47 -16.02 6.71
N SER A 113 -6.03 -17.00 7.43
CA SER A 113 -6.19 -18.38 6.96
C SER A 113 -7.49 -18.53 6.18
N ARG A 114 -7.40 -18.93 4.90
CA ARG A 114 -8.57 -19.11 4.03
C ARG A 114 -9.61 -20.06 4.64
N SER A 115 -9.17 -21.24 5.09
CA SER A 115 -10.07 -22.25 5.66
C SER A 115 -10.71 -21.79 6.98
N PHE A 116 -9.93 -21.13 7.84
CA PHE A 116 -10.41 -20.62 9.12
C PHE A 116 -11.47 -19.53 8.93
N VAL A 117 -11.18 -18.54 8.10
CA VAL A 117 -12.09 -17.39 7.91
C VAL A 117 -13.35 -17.82 7.15
N ALA A 118 -13.24 -18.68 6.13
CA ALA A 118 -14.41 -19.19 5.42
C ALA A 118 -15.29 -20.10 6.31
N GLY A 119 -14.69 -20.86 7.22
CA GLY A 119 -15.42 -21.78 8.10
C GLY A 119 -16.12 -21.12 9.29
N ILE A 120 -15.85 -19.85 9.60
CA ILE A 120 -16.44 -19.15 10.75
C ILE A 120 -17.97 -19.07 10.68
N ALA A 121 -18.54 -19.06 9.48
CA ALA A 121 -19.99 -18.99 9.25
C ALA A 121 -20.75 -20.18 9.84
N ALA A 122 -20.07 -21.31 10.08
CA ALA A 122 -20.66 -22.47 10.76
C ALA A 122 -21.14 -22.17 12.19
N PHE A 123 -20.66 -21.08 12.80
CA PHE A 123 -20.99 -20.66 14.15
C PHE A 123 -22.06 -19.54 14.20
N ASP A 124 -22.69 -19.20 13.07
CA ASP A 124 -23.61 -18.06 13.00
C ASP A 124 -24.86 -18.24 13.87
N ALA A 125 -25.55 -19.36 13.71
CA ALA A 125 -26.74 -19.69 14.50
C ALA A 125 -26.46 -19.70 16.03
N PRO A 126 -25.42 -20.39 16.55
CA PRO A 126 -25.16 -20.36 17.98
C PRO A 126 -24.69 -18.99 18.49
N ALA A 127 -23.96 -18.20 17.70
CA ALA A 127 -23.59 -16.83 18.07
C ALA A 127 -24.82 -15.91 18.18
N LYS A 128 -25.75 -15.98 17.22
CA LYS A 128 -27.04 -15.26 17.26
C LYS A 128 -27.85 -15.64 18.49
N ALA A 129 -27.97 -16.94 18.77
CA ALA A 129 -28.70 -17.43 19.94
C ALA A 129 -28.10 -16.91 21.27
N SER A 130 -26.79 -16.66 21.30
CA SER A 130 -26.09 -16.15 22.48
C SER A 130 -25.99 -14.61 22.51
N GLY A 131 -26.51 -13.90 21.50
CA GLY A 131 -26.49 -12.44 21.43
C GLY A 131 -25.11 -11.81 21.15
N VAL A 132 -24.11 -12.61 20.76
CA VAL A 132 -22.73 -12.17 20.53
C VAL A 132 -22.41 -12.04 19.06
N PHE A 133 -21.46 -11.17 18.73
CA PHE A 133 -20.83 -11.18 17.40
C PHE A 133 -19.53 -11.97 17.42
N VAL A 134 -19.23 -12.59 16.28
CA VAL A 134 -17.98 -13.32 16.01
C VAL A 134 -17.47 -12.90 14.64
N LEU A 135 -16.39 -12.12 14.59
CA LEU A 135 -15.82 -11.59 13.36
C LEU A 135 -14.41 -12.16 13.09
N ALA A 136 -14.27 -12.97 12.04
CA ALA A 136 -12.97 -13.52 11.66
C ALA A 136 -12.29 -12.68 10.56
N GLY A 137 -11.01 -12.35 10.75
CA GLY A 137 -10.17 -11.73 9.72
C GLY A 137 -10.28 -10.21 9.60
N LEU A 138 -10.22 -9.47 10.71
CA LEU A 138 -10.13 -7.99 10.77
C LEU A 138 -8.77 -7.42 10.33
N SER A 139 -8.06 -8.16 9.46
CA SER A 139 -6.70 -7.86 9.02
C SER A 139 -6.68 -7.27 7.60
N SER A 140 -5.49 -7.11 7.02
CA SER A 140 -5.32 -6.64 5.65
C SER A 140 -6.09 -7.50 4.63
N PHE A 141 -6.03 -8.83 4.80
CA PHE A 141 -6.89 -9.79 4.13
C PHE A 141 -7.75 -10.49 5.19
N PRO A 142 -9.09 -10.51 5.09
CA PRO A 142 -9.93 -9.88 4.07
C PRO A 142 -10.44 -8.47 4.39
N ALA A 143 -10.35 -7.96 5.62
CA ALA A 143 -11.14 -6.77 5.98
C ALA A 143 -10.77 -5.51 5.15
N LEU A 144 -9.48 -5.17 5.06
CA LEU A 144 -9.04 -3.99 4.27
C LEU A 144 -9.17 -4.21 2.76
N SER A 145 -8.84 -5.40 2.26
CA SER A 145 -8.96 -5.71 0.84
C SER A 145 -10.41 -5.65 0.35
N PHE A 146 -11.36 -6.12 1.16
CA PHE A 146 -12.77 -6.00 0.88
C PHE A 146 -13.26 -4.56 0.99
N ALA A 147 -12.83 -3.81 2.01
CA ALA A 147 -13.17 -2.39 2.13
C ALA A 147 -12.76 -1.60 0.87
N ALA A 148 -11.55 -1.84 0.36
CA ALA A 148 -11.09 -1.24 -0.89
C ALA A 148 -11.85 -1.77 -2.13
N PHE A 149 -12.20 -3.06 -2.17
CA PHE A 149 -13.00 -3.63 -3.24
C PHE A 149 -14.41 -3.03 -3.30
N GLU A 150 -15.11 -2.94 -2.17
CA GLU A 150 -16.49 -2.44 -2.09
C GLU A 150 -16.58 -0.95 -2.46
N GLU A 151 -15.53 -0.16 -2.20
CA GLU A 151 -15.45 1.23 -2.67
C GLU A 151 -15.41 1.32 -4.21
N MET A 152 -14.69 0.40 -4.86
CA MET A 152 -14.52 0.40 -6.32
C MET A 152 -15.63 -0.34 -7.08
N ALA A 153 -16.28 -1.34 -6.46
CA ALA A 153 -17.25 -2.21 -7.11
C ALA A 153 -18.42 -1.45 -7.78
N PRO A 154 -18.98 -0.35 -7.22
CA PRO A 154 -20.05 0.43 -7.84
C PRO A 154 -19.72 1.06 -9.20
N HIS A 155 -18.43 1.10 -9.60
CA HIS A 155 -18.02 1.61 -10.91
C HIS A 155 -18.18 0.57 -12.03
N PHE A 156 -18.46 -0.69 -11.68
CA PHE A 156 -18.55 -1.80 -12.61
C PHE A 156 -20.00 -2.29 -12.76
N THR A 157 -20.39 -2.59 -13.99
CA THR A 157 -21.61 -3.36 -14.29
C THR A 157 -21.34 -4.86 -14.27
N ARG A 158 -20.08 -5.25 -14.53
CA ARG A 158 -19.59 -6.63 -14.43
C ARG A 158 -18.14 -6.61 -13.99
N ILE A 159 -17.80 -7.48 -13.05
CA ILE A 159 -16.42 -7.64 -12.55
C ILE A 159 -15.86 -8.95 -13.11
N ASP A 160 -14.80 -8.84 -13.88
CA ASP A 160 -14.16 -9.95 -14.58
C ASP A 160 -12.91 -10.43 -13.83
N ASP A 161 -12.06 -9.53 -13.37
CA ASP A 161 -10.81 -9.89 -12.67
C ASP A 161 -10.62 -9.10 -11.38
N ILE A 162 -10.19 -9.79 -10.33
CA ILE A 162 -9.75 -9.17 -9.08
C ILE A 162 -8.33 -9.61 -8.76
N SER A 163 -7.44 -8.66 -8.47
CA SER A 163 -6.09 -8.98 -8.04
C SER A 163 -5.69 -8.10 -6.87
N ALA A 164 -5.09 -8.69 -5.84
CA ALA A 164 -4.62 -7.97 -4.68
C ALA A 164 -3.23 -8.46 -4.27
N GLY A 165 -2.50 -7.64 -3.53
CA GLY A 165 -1.25 -8.09 -2.95
C GLY A 165 -0.65 -7.17 -1.93
N ILE A 166 0.11 -7.77 -1.02
CA ILE A 166 0.83 -7.07 0.04
C ILE A 166 2.33 -7.18 -0.21
N ALA A 167 3.02 -6.06 -0.07
CA ALA A 167 4.44 -5.96 -0.27
C ALA A 167 5.06 -5.40 1.03
N PRO A 168 5.43 -6.24 2.01
CA PRO A 168 5.97 -5.74 3.27
C PRO A 168 7.29 -5.01 3.04
N SER A 169 7.67 -4.12 3.96
CA SER A 169 9.01 -3.56 3.96
C SER A 169 10.04 -4.67 4.26
N PRO A 170 11.22 -4.69 3.60
CA PRO A 170 12.31 -5.59 3.97
C PRO A 170 12.79 -5.40 5.41
N HIS A 171 12.57 -4.20 5.99
CA HIS A 171 12.94 -3.87 7.36
C HIS A 171 11.80 -4.10 8.36
N ALA A 172 10.58 -4.36 7.88
CA ALA A 172 9.45 -4.64 8.76
C ALA A 172 9.69 -5.96 9.50
N GLY A 173 9.47 -5.95 10.82
CA GLY A 173 9.50 -7.15 11.65
C GLY A 173 8.33 -8.09 11.34
N ILE A 174 8.45 -8.91 10.30
CA ILE A 174 7.46 -9.97 9.98
C ILE A 174 7.53 -11.04 11.06
N GLY A 175 6.43 -11.24 11.79
CA GLY A 175 6.38 -12.23 12.87
C GLY A 175 6.58 -13.67 12.38
N LEU A 176 7.21 -14.50 13.21
CA LEU A 176 7.46 -15.92 12.89
C LEU A 176 6.18 -16.69 12.52
N ASN A 177 5.03 -16.33 13.12
CA ASN A 177 3.76 -17.00 12.83
C ASN A 177 3.25 -16.72 11.41
N VAL A 178 3.50 -15.51 10.88
CA VAL A 178 3.21 -15.20 9.46
C VAL A 178 4.11 -16.02 8.54
N ILE A 179 5.39 -16.19 8.90
CA ILE A 179 6.30 -17.02 8.11
C ILE A 179 5.88 -18.50 8.16
N ARG A 180 5.45 -19.01 9.32
CA ARG A 180 4.90 -20.36 9.46
C ARG A 180 3.65 -20.57 8.62
N ALA A 181 2.76 -19.58 8.56
CA ALA A 181 1.60 -19.60 7.68
C ALA A 181 2.03 -19.68 6.21
N ILE A 182 2.93 -18.79 5.78
CA ILE A 182 3.41 -18.76 4.39
C ILE A 182 4.11 -20.06 3.99
N THR A 183 4.91 -20.65 4.88
CA THR A 183 5.66 -21.88 4.59
C THR A 183 4.81 -23.15 4.68
N SER A 184 3.61 -23.10 5.28
CA SER A 184 2.72 -24.28 5.35
C SER A 184 2.07 -24.61 4.01
N TYR A 185 1.80 -23.62 3.16
CA TYR A 185 1.23 -23.82 1.82
C TYR A 185 2.22 -23.58 0.66
N ALA A 186 3.49 -23.27 0.95
CA ALA A 186 4.53 -23.08 -0.06
C ALA A 186 4.71 -24.34 -0.93
N GLY A 187 4.53 -24.22 -2.25
CA GLY A 187 4.62 -25.33 -3.19
C GLY A 187 3.39 -26.25 -3.23
N LYS A 188 2.41 -26.03 -2.35
CA LYS A 188 1.14 -26.79 -2.31
C LYS A 188 0.09 -26.15 -3.23
N SER A 189 -0.97 -26.92 -3.46
CA SER A 189 -2.16 -26.53 -4.22
C SER A 189 -2.97 -25.45 -3.48
N VAL A 190 -3.29 -24.35 -4.16
CA VAL A 190 -4.14 -23.27 -3.66
C VAL A 190 -5.35 -23.11 -4.58
N PRO A 191 -6.59 -23.23 -4.08
CA PRO A 191 -7.79 -23.04 -4.90
C PRO A 191 -7.87 -21.59 -5.40
N VAL A 192 -8.08 -21.41 -6.71
CA VAL A 192 -8.25 -20.11 -7.35
C VAL A 192 -9.31 -20.20 -8.45
N VAL A 193 -9.88 -19.06 -8.86
CA VAL A 193 -10.67 -18.97 -10.08
C VAL A 193 -9.78 -18.45 -11.20
N LYS A 194 -9.79 -19.14 -12.35
CA LYS A 194 -9.09 -18.72 -13.56
C LYS A 194 -9.88 -19.11 -14.79
N ASN A 195 -10.04 -18.16 -15.72
CA ASN A 195 -10.87 -18.32 -16.92
C ASN A 195 -12.31 -18.76 -16.59
N GLY A 196 -12.90 -18.22 -15.52
CA GLY A 196 -14.25 -18.52 -15.06
C GLY A 196 -14.44 -19.91 -14.46
N ARG A 197 -13.34 -20.63 -14.16
CA ARG A 197 -13.38 -21.99 -13.62
C ARG A 197 -12.59 -22.06 -12.32
N ALA A 198 -13.11 -22.84 -11.36
CA ALA A 198 -12.36 -23.25 -10.19
C ALA A 198 -11.20 -24.15 -10.63
N VAL A 199 -9.98 -23.70 -10.41
CA VAL A 199 -8.74 -24.42 -10.71
C VAL A 199 -7.79 -24.36 -9.52
N THR A 200 -6.66 -25.04 -9.65
CA THR A 200 -5.61 -25.04 -8.63
C THR A 200 -4.43 -24.20 -9.10
N GLY A 201 -4.10 -23.16 -8.34
CA GLY A 201 -2.83 -22.45 -8.42
C GLY A 201 -1.77 -23.07 -7.51
N LEU A 202 -0.54 -22.61 -7.64
CA LEU A 202 0.60 -23.10 -6.89
C LEU A 202 1.13 -22.04 -5.92
N GLY A 203 1.02 -22.32 -4.62
CA GLY A 203 1.43 -21.42 -3.54
C GLY A 203 2.92 -21.05 -3.63
N LEU A 204 3.21 -19.76 -3.58
CA LEU A 204 4.54 -19.16 -3.75
C LEU A 204 5.26 -19.48 -5.08
N ILE A 205 4.56 -20.04 -6.07
CA ILE A 205 5.13 -20.36 -7.40
C ILE A 205 4.50 -19.49 -8.47
N ASP A 206 3.17 -19.49 -8.54
CA ASP A 206 2.41 -18.63 -9.45
C ASP A 206 2.66 -17.18 -9.08
N ARG A 207 2.74 -16.33 -10.10
CA ARG A 207 3.16 -14.94 -9.90
C ARG A 207 2.49 -13.97 -10.85
N MET A 208 2.36 -12.74 -10.38
CA MET A 208 2.09 -11.56 -11.21
C MET A 208 3.11 -10.46 -10.91
N ARG A 209 3.14 -9.44 -11.76
CA ARG A 209 3.94 -8.23 -11.52
C ARG A 209 3.03 -7.03 -11.36
N MET A 210 3.35 -6.17 -10.41
CA MET A 210 2.59 -4.95 -10.13
C MET A 210 3.51 -3.85 -9.60
N VAL A 211 3.13 -2.60 -9.84
CA VAL A 211 3.69 -1.42 -9.16
C VAL A 211 2.63 -0.94 -8.17
N ILE A 212 3.02 -0.75 -6.91
CA ILE A 212 2.14 -0.13 -5.93
C ILE A 212 2.41 1.37 -5.96
N ALA A 213 1.41 2.14 -6.37
CA ALA A 213 1.52 3.58 -6.56
C ALA A 213 0.24 4.23 -6.04
N PRO A 214 0.19 4.76 -4.82
CA PRO A 214 -0.90 5.66 -4.44
C PRO A 214 -0.84 6.93 -5.29
N PRO A 215 -1.99 7.55 -5.63
CA PRO A 215 -2.05 8.92 -6.13
C PRO A 215 -1.19 9.88 -5.29
N GLY A 216 -0.43 10.77 -5.95
CA GLY A 216 0.35 11.82 -5.28
C GLY A 216 1.49 11.35 -4.36
N ALA A 217 1.83 10.06 -4.34
CA ALA A 217 2.90 9.52 -3.51
C ALA A 217 3.97 8.82 -4.36
N VAL A 218 5.18 8.69 -3.80
CA VAL A 218 6.28 7.99 -4.49
C VAL A 218 5.93 6.50 -4.65
N PRO A 219 5.85 5.94 -5.87
CA PRO A 219 5.58 4.51 -6.05
C PRO A 219 6.65 3.61 -5.43
N LEU A 220 6.25 2.41 -5.02
CA LEU A 220 7.21 1.33 -4.80
C LEU A 220 7.83 0.90 -6.13
N ARG A 221 9.01 0.27 -6.06
CA ARG A 221 9.57 -0.38 -7.25
C ARG A 221 8.65 -1.51 -7.72
N SER A 222 8.68 -1.80 -9.02
CA SER A 222 7.93 -2.93 -9.57
C SER A 222 8.34 -4.24 -8.89
N ARG A 223 7.35 -4.95 -8.33
CA ARG A 223 7.55 -6.19 -7.57
C ARG A 223 6.87 -7.37 -8.24
N SER A 224 7.44 -8.55 -8.07
CA SER A 224 6.74 -9.80 -8.36
C SER A 224 5.96 -10.18 -7.12
N PHE A 225 4.67 -10.48 -7.27
CA PHE A 225 3.83 -11.01 -6.20
C PHE A 225 3.66 -12.49 -6.43
N LEU A 226 3.93 -13.32 -5.42
CA LEU A 226 3.73 -14.77 -5.48
C LEU A 226 2.38 -15.13 -4.84
N LEU A 227 1.67 -16.10 -5.40
CA LEU A 227 0.36 -16.53 -4.92
C LEU A 227 0.41 -16.95 -3.45
N VAL A 228 -0.50 -16.42 -2.64
CA VAL A 228 -0.68 -16.76 -1.23
C VAL A 228 -2.11 -17.23 -0.95
N ASP A 229 -2.27 -18.19 -0.04
CA ASP A 229 -3.57 -18.75 0.32
C ASP A 229 -4.30 -17.84 1.33
N THR A 230 -5.06 -16.86 0.82
CA THR A 230 -5.76 -15.86 1.62
C THR A 230 -7.28 -16.08 1.64
N PRO A 231 -8.01 -15.51 2.61
CA PRO A 231 -9.48 -15.63 2.69
C PRO A 231 -10.20 -15.09 1.46
N ASP A 232 -9.67 -14.04 0.84
CA ASP A 232 -10.18 -13.42 -0.37
C ASP A 232 -10.38 -14.42 -1.53
N LEU A 233 -9.50 -15.42 -1.65
CA LEU A 233 -9.60 -16.48 -2.68
C LEU A 233 -10.85 -17.36 -2.52
N ALA A 234 -11.45 -17.41 -1.33
CA ALA A 234 -12.72 -18.09 -1.10
C ALA A 234 -13.90 -17.11 -1.07
N LEU A 235 -13.73 -15.96 -0.40
CA LEU A 235 -14.81 -15.03 -0.12
C LEU A 235 -15.25 -14.23 -1.35
N LEU A 236 -14.31 -13.77 -2.19
CA LEU A 236 -14.65 -12.96 -3.38
C LEU A 236 -15.36 -13.77 -4.47
N PRO A 237 -14.91 -14.99 -4.84
CA PRO A 237 -15.67 -15.81 -5.80
C PRO A 237 -17.08 -16.15 -5.32
N ALA A 238 -17.29 -16.31 -4.02
CA ALA A 238 -18.63 -16.52 -3.46
C ALA A 238 -19.53 -15.28 -3.60
N ARG A 239 -18.97 -14.07 -3.51
CA ARG A 239 -19.70 -12.81 -3.75
C ARG A 239 -19.85 -12.46 -5.23
N GLN A 240 -18.93 -12.91 -6.07
CA GLN A 240 -18.87 -12.60 -7.51
C GLN A 240 -18.89 -13.90 -8.32
N PRO A 241 -20.07 -14.54 -8.52
CA PRO A 241 -20.16 -15.84 -9.19
C PRO A 241 -19.68 -15.83 -10.66
N HIS A 242 -19.68 -14.66 -11.31
CA HIS A 242 -19.26 -14.49 -12.69
C HIS A 242 -17.77 -14.12 -12.84
N LEU A 243 -16.99 -14.18 -11.76
CA LEU A 243 -15.59 -13.80 -11.76
C LEU A 243 -14.77 -14.69 -12.72
N VAL A 244 -14.02 -14.06 -13.62
CA VAL A 244 -13.16 -14.75 -14.58
C VAL A 244 -11.83 -15.13 -13.93
N SER A 245 -11.20 -14.23 -13.17
CA SER A 245 -9.99 -14.58 -12.44
C SER A 245 -9.81 -13.87 -11.12
N ILE A 246 -9.12 -14.54 -10.20
CA ILE A 246 -8.68 -13.96 -8.93
C ILE A 246 -7.22 -14.29 -8.62
N PHE A 247 -6.50 -13.31 -8.07
CA PHE A 247 -5.15 -13.50 -7.57
C PHE A 247 -4.90 -12.71 -6.29
N THR A 248 -4.32 -13.36 -5.28
CA THR A 248 -3.83 -12.69 -4.07
C THR A 248 -2.38 -13.06 -3.85
N GLY A 249 -1.49 -12.07 -3.67
CA GLY A 249 -0.06 -12.34 -3.62
C GLY A 249 0.73 -11.56 -2.57
N ALA A 250 1.93 -12.08 -2.28
CA ALA A 250 2.93 -11.38 -1.47
C ALA A 250 4.18 -11.05 -2.31
N GLY A 251 4.64 -9.79 -2.23
CA GLY A 251 5.83 -9.29 -2.93
C GLY A 251 6.91 -8.83 -1.96
N ALA A 252 7.69 -9.78 -1.44
CA ALA A 252 8.71 -9.52 -0.43
C ALA A 252 10.04 -9.04 -1.04
N GLU A 253 10.73 -8.13 -0.34
CA GLU A 253 12.12 -7.78 -0.63
C GLU A 253 13.06 -8.38 0.43
N PRO A 254 14.32 -8.68 0.07
CA PRO A 254 14.91 -8.54 -1.27
C PRO A 254 14.44 -9.63 -2.24
N ALA A 255 14.45 -9.30 -3.54
CA ALA A 255 13.99 -10.23 -4.60
C ALA A 255 14.73 -11.58 -4.59
N LEU A 256 16.00 -11.60 -4.17
CA LEU A 256 16.78 -12.83 -4.03
C LEU A 256 16.13 -13.81 -3.03
N LEU A 257 15.72 -13.34 -1.85
CA LEU A 257 15.09 -14.19 -0.83
C LEU A 257 13.75 -14.76 -1.35
N GLN A 258 12.97 -13.92 -2.03
CA GLN A 258 11.73 -14.35 -2.68
C GLN A 258 11.99 -15.41 -3.76
N HIS A 259 13.05 -15.26 -4.56
CA HIS A 259 13.44 -16.26 -5.55
C HIS A 259 13.84 -17.58 -4.89
N LEU A 260 14.66 -17.55 -3.83
CA LEU A 260 15.04 -18.75 -3.08
C LEU A 260 13.82 -19.45 -2.47
N LEU A 261 12.88 -18.70 -1.89
CA LEU A 261 11.65 -19.27 -1.35
C LEU A 261 10.79 -19.92 -2.44
N ARG A 262 10.70 -19.30 -3.62
CA ARG A 262 10.01 -19.87 -4.78
C ARG A 262 10.70 -21.14 -5.32
N TRP A 263 12.03 -21.19 -5.32
CA TRP A 263 12.77 -22.40 -5.67
C TRP A 263 12.52 -23.51 -4.66
N ALA A 264 12.54 -23.21 -3.36
CA ALA A 264 12.20 -24.18 -2.32
C ALA A 264 10.75 -24.68 -2.44
N ALA A 265 9.81 -23.81 -2.82
CA ALA A 265 8.43 -24.20 -3.12
C ALA A 265 8.34 -25.19 -4.30
N TRP A 266 9.18 -25.03 -5.33
CA TRP A 266 9.28 -26.02 -6.41
C TRP A 266 9.80 -27.38 -5.94
N LEU A 267 10.70 -27.43 -4.96
CA LEU A 267 11.14 -28.69 -4.35
C LEU A 267 9.99 -29.41 -3.64
N VAL A 268 9.13 -28.66 -2.94
CA VAL A 268 7.90 -29.22 -2.37
C VAL A 268 6.96 -29.74 -3.45
N ARG A 269 6.75 -28.95 -4.52
CA ARG A 269 5.90 -29.35 -5.64
C ARG A 269 6.41 -30.61 -6.35
N ALA A 270 7.72 -30.78 -6.44
CA ALA A 270 8.38 -31.95 -7.03
C ALA A 270 8.38 -33.18 -6.11
N GLY A 271 7.89 -33.06 -4.86
CA GLY A 271 7.89 -34.15 -3.88
C GLY A 271 9.25 -34.40 -3.22
N LEU A 272 10.24 -33.53 -3.44
CA LEU A 272 11.57 -33.63 -2.80
C LEU A 272 11.55 -33.18 -1.33
N LEU A 273 10.57 -32.33 -0.98
CA LEU A 273 10.26 -31.92 0.39
C LEU A 273 8.75 -32.06 0.62
N SER A 274 8.32 -32.44 1.82
CA SER A 274 6.88 -32.50 2.13
C SER A 274 6.29 -31.13 2.49
N SER A 275 7.08 -30.25 3.12
CA SER A 275 6.68 -28.92 3.54
C SER A 275 7.90 -28.03 3.81
N LEU A 276 7.73 -26.70 3.66
CA LEU A 276 8.74 -25.72 4.09
C LEU A 276 8.55 -25.27 5.55
N GLN A 277 7.48 -25.69 6.21
CA GLN A 277 7.14 -25.27 7.57
C GLN A 277 8.25 -25.55 8.61
N PRO A 278 8.97 -26.69 8.58
CA PRO A 278 10.10 -26.93 9.49
C PRO A 278 11.20 -25.87 9.39
N PHE A 279 11.36 -25.24 8.22
CA PHE A 279 12.37 -24.22 7.95
C PHE A 279 11.92 -22.80 8.30
N ALA A 280 10.72 -22.61 8.85
CA ALA A 280 10.17 -21.28 9.14
C ALA A 280 11.09 -20.40 10.00
N ARG A 281 11.79 -20.99 10.99
CA ARG A 281 12.75 -20.26 11.84
C ARG A 281 13.96 -19.79 11.04
N THR A 282 14.49 -20.63 10.16
CA THR A 282 15.61 -20.28 9.28
C THR A 282 15.22 -19.20 8.28
N VAL A 283 14.03 -19.32 7.67
CA VAL A 283 13.48 -18.28 6.79
C VAL A 283 13.30 -16.96 7.55
N HIS A 284 12.82 -17.00 8.78
CA HIS A 284 12.68 -15.81 9.63
C HIS A 284 14.02 -15.16 9.99
N ALA A 285 15.04 -15.96 10.32
CA ALA A 285 16.38 -15.44 10.58
C ALA A 285 16.99 -14.82 9.31
N ALA A 286 16.85 -15.50 8.17
CA ALA A 286 17.33 -15.02 6.87
C ALA A 286 16.63 -13.73 6.43
N SER A 287 15.32 -13.60 6.65
CA SER A 287 14.58 -12.38 6.30
C SER A 287 15.08 -11.16 7.07
N ARG A 288 15.51 -11.35 8.32
CA ARG A 288 16.11 -10.27 9.13
C ARG A 288 17.55 -9.96 8.72
N ALA A 289 18.36 -10.99 8.48
CA ALA A 289 19.76 -10.81 8.13
C ALA A 289 19.97 -10.20 6.72
N LEU A 290 19.04 -10.47 5.81
CA LEU A 290 19.07 -9.99 4.42
C LEU A 290 18.13 -8.80 4.18
N ALA A 291 17.76 -8.06 5.23
CA ALA A 291 16.90 -6.89 5.15
C ALA A 291 17.59 -5.74 4.38
N VAL A 292 17.48 -5.79 3.05
CA VAL A 292 18.07 -4.81 2.12
C VAL A 292 16.97 -4.27 1.23
N GLY A 293 16.90 -2.94 1.12
CA GLY A 293 15.92 -2.23 0.31
C GLY A 293 15.40 -0.97 1.00
N GLU A 294 14.42 -0.33 0.37
CA GLU A 294 13.78 0.85 0.94
C GLU A 294 12.93 0.45 2.15
N HIS A 295 12.92 1.25 3.22
CA HIS A 295 12.08 1.01 4.40
C HIS A 295 10.63 1.41 4.10
N ARG A 296 10.02 0.75 3.12
CA ARG A 296 8.69 1.04 2.59
C ARG A 296 7.96 -0.24 2.26
N GLY A 297 6.69 -0.31 2.66
CA GLY A 297 5.77 -1.38 2.32
C GLY A 297 4.57 -0.84 1.55
N GLY A 298 3.68 -1.74 1.13
CA GLY A 298 2.44 -1.32 0.50
C GLY A 298 1.48 -2.46 0.25
N MET A 299 0.29 -2.10 -0.22
CA MET A 299 -0.77 -3.00 -0.61
C MET A 299 -1.46 -2.46 -1.87
N PHE A 300 -2.06 -3.34 -2.66
CA PHE A 300 -2.99 -2.93 -3.71
C PHE A 300 -4.19 -3.87 -3.77
N VAL A 301 -5.31 -3.35 -4.26
CA VAL A 301 -6.47 -4.09 -4.73
C VAL A 301 -6.82 -3.51 -6.10
N ARG A 302 -6.94 -4.36 -7.11
CA ARG A 302 -7.26 -3.98 -8.48
C ARG A 302 -8.44 -4.79 -8.98
N VAL A 303 -9.42 -4.08 -9.54
CA VAL A 303 -10.63 -4.62 -10.12
C VAL A 303 -10.67 -4.26 -11.61
N ARG A 304 -11.00 -5.24 -12.45
CA ARG A 304 -11.21 -5.06 -13.89
C ARG A 304 -12.53 -5.65 -14.31
N GLY A 305 -13.12 -5.05 -15.32
CA GLY A 305 -14.35 -5.54 -15.91
C GLY A 305 -15.01 -4.53 -16.84
N ALA A 306 -16.33 -4.61 -16.96
CA ALA A 306 -17.12 -3.66 -17.74
C ALA A 306 -17.59 -2.50 -16.85
N GLY A 307 -17.33 -1.27 -17.28
CA GLY A 307 -17.82 -0.06 -16.64
C GLY A 307 -19.31 0.19 -16.91
N ARG A 308 -19.81 1.34 -16.47
CA ARG A 308 -21.23 1.74 -16.61
C ARG A 308 -21.72 1.86 -18.05
N HIS A 309 -20.84 2.14 -19.00
CA HIS A 309 -21.17 2.24 -20.43
C HIS A 309 -20.68 1.03 -21.23
N GLY A 310 -20.39 -0.10 -20.56
CA GLY A 310 -19.91 -1.33 -21.18
C GLY A 310 -18.44 -1.30 -21.62
N GLN A 311 -17.73 -0.19 -21.42
CA GLN A 311 -16.31 -0.05 -21.73
C GLN A 311 -15.44 -0.86 -20.77
N ALA A 312 -14.36 -1.45 -21.29
CA ALA A 312 -13.36 -2.11 -20.46
C ALA A 312 -12.72 -1.11 -19.48
N THR A 313 -12.81 -1.41 -18.19
CA THR A 313 -12.50 -0.50 -17.10
C THR A 313 -11.57 -1.19 -16.10
N GLU A 314 -10.64 -0.44 -15.52
CA GLU A 314 -9.79 -0.86 -14.42
C GLU A 314 -9.76 0.24 -13.36
N HIS A 315 -10.05 -0.15 -12.12
CA HIS A 315 -9.85 0.67 -10.92
C HIS A 315 -8.88 -0.06 -10.01
N ALA A 316 -7.94 0.67 -9.42
CA ALA A 316 -6.97 0.10 -8.50
C ALA A 316 -6.78 0.99 -7.28
N TRP A 317 -7.10 0.48 -6.11
CA TRP A 317 -6.73 1.08 -4.84
C TRP A 317 -5.30 0.67 -4.48
N HIS A 318 -4.51 1.66 -4.07
CA HIS A 318 -3.11 1.49 -3.70
C HIS A 318 -2.85 2.11 -2.34
N LEU A 319 -1.92 1.50 -1.60
CA LEU A 319 -1.44 2.00 -0.32
C LEU A 319 0.07 1.82 -0.23
N THR A 320 0.78 2.83 0.28
CA THR A 320 2.17 2.71 0.74
C THR A 320 2.30 3.16 2.18
N ALA A 321 3.16 2.48 2.92
CA ALA A 321 3.53 2.85 4.27
C ALA A 321 5.04 3.06 4.37
N GLU A 322 5.44 4.20 4.94
CA GLU A 322 6.82 4.54 5.19
C GLU A 322 7.29 4.00 6.55
N ARG A 323 8.58 3.67 6.66
CA ARG A 323 9.24 3.29 7.91
C ARG A 323 8.50 2.13 8.62
N ASP A 324 8.40 2.20 9.94
CA ASP A 324 7.83 1.17 10.81
C ASP A 324 6.30 1.26 10.97
N ASP A 325 5.63 2.06 10.13
CA ASP A 325 4.18 2.27 10.23
C ASP A 325 3.38 1.15 9.56
N GLY A 326 3.91 0.57 8.47
CA GLY A 326 3.26 -0.52 7.74
C GLY A 326 2.84 -1.72 8.61
N PRO A 327 3.67 -2.18 9.56
CA PRO A 327 3.30 -3.22 10.52
C PRO A 327 2.08 -2.95 11.41
N PHE A 328 1.56 -1.72 11.50
CA PHE A 328 0.33 -1.42 12.22
C PHE A 328 -0.93 -1.71 11.40
N ILE A 329 -0.85 -1.72 10.06
CA ILE A 329 -2.00 -1.91 9.17
C ILE A 329 -2.84 -3.15 9.51
N PRO A 330 -2.25 -4.34 9.79
CA PRO A 330 -3.04 -5.55 10.07
C PRO A 330 -3.91 -5.49 11.33
N VAL A 331 -3.70 -4.52 12.23
CA VAL A 331 -4.51 -4.35 13.44
C VAL A 331 -5.45 -3.14 13.37
N LEU A 332 -5.40 -2.35 12.29
CA LEU A 332 -6.27 -1.17 12.14
C LEU A 332 -7.75 -1.55 12.01
N GLY A 333 -8.07 -2.72 11.46
CA GLY A 333 -9.46 -3.19 11.42
C GLY A 333 -10.02 -3.43 12.83
N VAL A 334 -9.19 -3.93 13.75
CA VAL A 334 -9.59 -4.10 15.15
C VAL A 334 -9.71 -2.76 15.87
N ASP A 335 -8.76 -1.83 15.67
CA ASP A 335 -8.86 -0.47 16.23
C ASP A 335 -10.14 0.24 15.76
N ALA A 336 -10.46 0.15 14.47
CA ALA A 336 -11.69 0.71 13.91
C ALA A 336 -12.95 0.06 14.50
N LEU A 337 -12.98 -1.28 14.63
CA LEU A 337 -14.09 -1.99 15.27
C LEU A 337 -14.32 -1.50 16.70
N ILE A 338 -13.28 -1.43 17.52
CA ILE A 338 -13.39 -1.02 18.93
C ILE A 338 -13.91 0.41 19.04
N ARG A 339 -13.38 1.33 18.23
CA ARG A 339 -13.85 2.73 18.20
C ARG A 339 -15.33 2.83 17.80
N LYS A 340 -15.79 2.01 16.85
CA LYS A 340 -17.21 1.95 16.47
C LYS A 340 -18.07 1.42 17.61
N CYS A 341 -17.64 0.38 18.31
CA CYS A 341 -18.32 -0.13 19.50
C CYS A 341 -18.42 0.94 20.60
N ASP A 342 -17.35 1.67 20.89
CA ASP A 342 -17.34 2.75 21.89
C ASP A 342 -18.29 3.90 21.50
N ALA A 343 -18.41 4.18 20.19
CA ALA A 343 -19.36 5.13 19.62
C ALA A 343 -20.82 4.58 19.55
N GLY A 344 -21.10 3.40 20.09
CA GLY A 344 -22.44 2.80 20.12
C GLY A 344 -22.81 1.99 18.87
N SER A 345 -21.90 1.84 17.91
CA SER A 345 -22.08 1.05 16.69
C SER A 345 -21.53 -0.37 16.84
N ARG A 346 -22.08 -1.14 17.80
CA ARG A 346 -21.71 -2.55 18.00
C ARG A 346 -22.20 -3.41 16.81
N PRO A 347 -21.39 -4.36 16.29
CA PRO A 347 -21.83 -5.27 15.24
C PRO A 347 -23.06 -6.09 15.63
N ALA A 348 -23.86 -6.44 14.63
CA ALA A 348 -25.00 -7.33 14.82
C ALA A 348 -24.55 -8.74 15.28
N PRO A 349 -25.31 -9.39 16.18
CA PRO A 349 -25.04 -10.77 16.59
C PRO A 349 -24.96 -11.75 15.43
N GLY A 350 -24.11 -12.76 15.58
CA GLY A 350 -23.83 -13.76 14.55
C GLY A 350 -22.35 -13.90 14.23
N ALA A 351 -22.01 -14.94 13.46
CA ALA A 351 -20.64 -15.30 13.13
C ALA A 351 -20.40 -15.23 11.63
N ARG A 352 -19.41 -14.44 11.22
CA ARG A 352 -19.10 -14.19 9.81
C ARG A 352 -17.66 -13.71 9.62
N ALA A 353 -17.19 -13.78 8.38
CA ALA A 353 -15.94 -13.12 8.01
C ALA A 353 -16.11 -11.60 8.16
N ALA A 354 -15.05 -10.90 8.56
CA ALA A 354 -15.04 -9.45 8.71
C ALA A 354 -15.05 -8.69 7.37
N ALA A 355 -15.07 -9.41 6.25
CA ALA A 355 -15.22 -8.88 4.91
C ALA A 355 -16.51 -8.03 4.81
N GLY A 356 -16.38 -6.72 4.59
CA GLY A 356 -17.51 -5.80 4.48
C GLY A 356 -18.08 -5.28 5.81
N GLU A 357 -17.49 -5.61 6.96
CA GLU A 357 -17.89 -5.02 8.26
C GLU A 357 -17.38 -3.59 8.46
N LEU A 358 -16.30 -3.25 7.74
CA LEU A 358 -15.64 -1.95 7.80
C LEU A 358 -15.57 -1.36 6.40
N THR A 359 -15.76 -0.05 6.33
CA THR A 359 -15.63 0.75 5.11
C THR A 359 -14.17 1.14 4.87
N LEU A 360 -13.83 1.57 3.66
CA LEU A 360 -12.48 2.08 3.39
C LEU A 360 -12.18 3.32 4.25
N ALA A 361 -13.19 4.19 4.44
CA ALA A 361 -13.09 5.38 5.29
C ALA A 361 -12.76 5.05 6.76
N ASP A 362 -13.27 3.93 7.30
CA ASP A 362 -12.93 3.46 8.65
C ASP A 362 -11.41 3.19 8.78
N PHE A 363 -10.78 2.61 7.74
CA PHE A 363 -9.34 2.38 7.70
C PHE A 363 -8.54 3.66 7.44
N GLU A 364 -9.03 4.55 6.57
CA GLU A 364 -8.38 5.82 6.25
C GLU A 364 -8.31 6.76 7.45
N ALA A 365 -9.31 6.73 8.33
CA ALA A 365 -9.23 7.40 9.62
C ALA A 365 -8.04 6.91 10.47
N GLY A 366 -7.77 5.59 10.45
CA GLY A 366 -6.61 4.99 11.09
C GLY A 366 -5.28 5.37 10.42
N PHE A 367 -5.24 5.42 9.08
CA PHE A 367 -4.03 5.76 8.32
C PHE A 367 -3.48 7.14 8.65
N LYS A 368 -4.35 8.12 8.98
CA LYS A 368 -3.95 9.50 9.33
C LYS A 368 -2.99 9.60 10.52
N ARG A 369 -2.91 8.55 11.37
CA ARG A 369 -1.97 8.48 12.51
C ARG A 369 -0.55 8.07 12.10
N PHE A 370 -0.34 7.76 10.83
CA PHE A 370 0.86 7.12 10.31
C PHE A 370 1.32 7.80 9.01
N ALA A 371 2.56 7.55 8.60
CA ALA A 371 3.04 7.91 7.27
C ALA A 371 2.57 6.89 6.23
N ILE A 372 1.25 6.86 6.04
CA ILE A 372 0.56 6.02 5.07
C ILE A 372 -0.09 6.94 4.03
N ALA A 373 0.16 6.64 2.76
CA ALA A 373 -0.53 7.25 1.64
C ALA A 373 -1.38 6.18 0.93
N SER A 374 -2.64 6.48 0.67
CA SER A 374 -3.55 5.61 -0.07
C SER A 374 -4.39 6.40 -1.07
N GLY A 375 -4.95 5.73 -2.05
CA GLY A 375 -5.91 6.32 -2.98
C GLY A 375 -6.22 5.40 -4.15
N ILE A 376 -7.23 5.78 -4.93
CA ILE A 376 -7.71 5.01 -6.07
C ILE A 376 -7.12 5.57 -7.36
N ARG A 377 -6.84 4.68 -8.30
CA ARG A 377 -6.40 5.03 -9.65
C ARG A 377 -7.38 4.45 -10.66
N ASP A 378 -7.88 5.33 -11.51
CA ASP A 378 -8.79 4.98 -12.58
C ASP A 378 -8.01 4.97 -13.90
N ALA A 379 -7.94 3.80 -14.53
CA ALA A 379 -7.30 3.68 -15.84
C ALA A 379 -8.27 3.95 -17.01
N SER A 380 -9.54 4.22 -16.69
CA SER A 380 -10.69 3.95 -17.56
C SER A 380 -11.49 5.17 -17.98
N ASP A 381 -11.28 6.36 -17.42
CA ASP A 381 -11.97 7.54 -17.92
C ASP A 381 -11.26 8.13 -19.15
N ARG A 382 -11.39 7.38 -20.26
CA ARG A 382 -10.96 7.79 -21.61
C ARG A 382 -12.03 8.62 -22.32
N THR A 383 -13.11 9.01 -21.63
CA THR A 383 -14.20 9.77 -22.26
C THR A 383 -13.81 11.23 -22.51
N LEU A 384 -12.83 11.75 -21.76
CA LEU A 384 -12.19 13.05 -21.99
C LEU A 384 -10.67 12.87 -22.06
N PRO A 385 -9.96 13.56 -22.97
CA PRO A 385 -8.50 13.52 -23.02
C PRO A 385 -7.93 14.27 -21.82
N LEU A 386 -7.72 13.58 -20.69
CA LEU A 386 -7.03 14.13 -19.53
C LEU A 386 -5.55 14.41 -19.87
N SER A 387 -5.01 15.53 -19.36
CA SER A 387 -3.59 15.86 -19.50
C SER A 387 -2.68 14.79 -18.88
N LEU A 388 -1.39 14.78 -19.25
CA LEU A 388 -0.46 13.77 -18.72
C LEU A 388 -0.38 13.79 -17.19
N TYR A 389 -0.27 14.98 -16.61
CA TYR A 389 -0.13 15.14 -15.16
C TYR A 389 -1.40 14.75 -14.44
N ARG A 390 -2.58 15.06 -14.98
CA ARG A 390 -3.86 14.64 -14.40
C ARG A 390 -4.00 13.12 -14.38
N ARG A 391 -3.60 12.43 -15.46
CA ARG A 391 -3.55 10.96 -15.51
C ARG A 391 -2.54 10.36 -14.51
N LEU A 392 -1.38 10.97 -14.32
CA LEU A 392 -0.35 10.47 -13.41
C LEU A 392 -0.67 10.72 -11.94
N LEU A 393 -1.28 11.87 -11.63
CA LEU A 393 -1.65 12.24 -10.26
C LEU A 393 -2.93 11.55 -9.79
N GLY A 394 -3.88 11.26 -10.69
CA GLY A 394 -5.19 10.71 -10.29
C GLY A 394 -5.90 11.66 -9.33
N ASP A 395 -6.52 11.14 -8.28
CA ASP A 395 -7.24 11.93 -7.27
C ASP A 395 -6.37 13.01 -6.58
N ALA A 396 -5.05 12.81 -6.56
CA ALA A 396 -4.12 13.80 -6.01
C ALA A 396 -3.99 15.08 -6.86
N TRP A 397 -4.59 15.11 -8.06
CA TRP A 397 -4.67 16.31 -8.90
C TRP A 397 -5.38 17.45 -8.18
N GLU A 398 -6.44 17.15 -7.44
CA GLU A 398 -7.27 18.15 -6.74
C GLU A 398 -6.52 18.82 -5.57
N ALA A 399 -5.38 18.27 -5.15
CA ALA A 399 -4.51 18.87 -4.13
C ALA A 399 -3.49 19.87 -4.72
N LEU A 400 -3.42 20.02 -6.04
CA LEU A 400 -2.50 20.95 -6.67
C LEU A 400 -2.95 22.41 -6.48
N PRO A 401 -2.00 23.35 -6.28
CA PRO A 401 -2.31 24.77 -6.36
C PRO A 401 -2.91 25.13 -7.75
N PRO A 402 -3.93 26.00 -7.82
CA PRO A 402 -4.59 26.38 -9.07
C PRO A 402 -3.63 26.76 -10.21
N ALA A 403 -2.60 27.57 -9.94
CA ALA A 403 -1.65 27.98 -10.97
C ALA A 403 -0.78 26.82 -11.49
N VAL A 404 -0.45 25.85 -10.62
CA VAL A 404 0.28 24.63 -10.98
C VAL A 404 -0.61 23.69 -11.79
N ALA A 405 -1.84 23.47 -11.35
CA ALA A 405 -2.81 22.68 -12.10
C ALA A 405 -3.03 23.26 -13.50
N ALA A 406 -3.26 24.58 -13.62
CA ALA A 406 -3.45 25.24 -14.90
C ALA A 406 -2.23 25.10 -15.83
N MET A 407 -1.00 25.17 -15.31
CA MET A 407 0.22 24.99 -16.11
C MET A 407 0.31 23.61 -16.75
N HIS A 408 -0.21 22.58 -16.08
CA HIS A 408 -0.14 21.18 -16.50
C HIS A 408 -1.44 20.62 -17.10
N ASP A 409 -2.49 21.42 -17.20
CA ASP A 409 -3.76 21.04 -17.84
C ASP A 409 -3.71 21.28 -19.36
N VAL A 410 -2.71 20.71 -20.01
CA VAL A 410 -2.48 20.87 -21.46
C VAL A 410 -2.87 19.61 -22.20
N THR A 411 -3.75 19.75 -23.20
CA THR A 411 -4.24 18.64 -24.04
C THR A 411 -3.96 18.84 -25.54
N GLY A 412 -3.48 20.03 -25.91
CA GLY A 412 -3.14 20.41 -27.28
C GLY A 412 -1.87 21.26 -27.32
N GLU A 413 -1.97 22.47 -27.87
CA GLU A 413 -0.88 23.43 -27.86
C GLU A 413 -1.14 24.55 -26.84
N SER A 414 -0.09 24.94 -26.11
CA SER A 414 -0.11 26.10 -25.22
C SER A 414 1.24 26.77 -25.21
N VAL A 415 1.27 28.06 -24.88
CA VAL A 415 2.49 28.83 -24.68
C VAL A 415 2.39 29.55 -23.34
N ALA A 416 3.47 29.53 -22.58
CA ALA A 416 3.60 30.30 -21.36
C ALA A 416 4.89 31.11 -21.38
N SER A 417 4.81 32.34 -20.88
CA SER A 417 5.92 33.29 -20.88
C SER A 417 6.19 33.84 -19.48
N GLY A 418 7.44 34.23 -19.22
CA GLY A 418 7.83 34.77 -17.92
C GLY A 418 9.32 35.04 -17.81
N ARG A 419 9.85 35.00 -16.57
CA ARG A 419 11.24 35.33 -16.27
C ARG A 419 11.90 34.29 -15.38
N ALA A 420 13.20 34.06 -15.59
CA ALA A 420 13.99 33.17 -14.77
C ALA A 420 15.42 33.63 -14.52
N ASP A 421 15.92 33.28 -13.34
CA ASP A 421 17.33 33.30 -12.98
C ASP A 421 17.94 31.92 -13.24
N ILE A 422 19.08 31.90 -13.92
CA ILE A 422 19.79 30.70 -14.37
C ILE A 422 21.18 30.70 -13.77
N GLU A 423 21.46 29.68 -12.97
CA GLU A 423 22.76 29.38 -12.38
C GLU A 423 23.36 28.15 -13.05
N ARG A 424 24.68 28.15 -13.26
CA ARG A 424 25.42 27.00 -13.81
C ARG A 424 26.53 26.55 -12.89
N GLY A 425 26.82 25.26 -12.93
CA GLY A 425 28.04 24.72 -12.37
C GLY A 425 29.30 25.33 -12.99
N HIS A 426 30.30 25.58 -12.15
CA HIS A 426 31.57 26.16 -12.58
C HIS A 426 32.57 25.11 -13.12
N GLY A 427 32.35 23.81 -12.86
CA GLY A 427 33.26 22.72 -13.28
C GLY A 427 33.20 22.38 -14.78
N LEU A 428 34.32 21.88 -15.33
CA LEU A 428 34.44 21.47 -16.75
C LEU A 428 33.41 20.40 -17.15
N LEU A 429 33.22 19.38 -16.31
CA LEU A 429 32.23 18.32 -16.53
C LEU A 429 30.78 18.86 -16.50
N ALA A 430 30.50 19.85 -15.65
CA ALA A 430 29.19 20.52 -15.61
C ALA A 430 28.92 21.30 -16.90
N ARG A 431 29.95 21.98 -17.42
CA ARG A 431 29.86 22.73 -18.68
C ARG A 431 29.65 21.80 -19.87
N LEU A 432 30.31 20.64 -19.89
CA LEU A 432 30.18 19.64 -20.95
C LEU A 432 28.81 18.95 -20.92
N ALA A 433 28.35 18.53 -19.73
CA ALA A 433 26.99 18.01 -19.54
C ALA A 433 25.92 19.04 -19.96
N ALA A 434 26.09 20.30 -19.56
CA ALA A 434 25.18 21.38 -19.94
C ALA A 434 25.23 21.70 -21.44
N ALA A 435 26.36 21.50 -22.12
CA ALA A 435 26.47 21.65 -23.56
C ALA A 435 25.77 20.51 -24.31
N MET A 436 25.93 19.26 -23.86
CA MET A 436 25.29 18.09 -24.48
C MET A 436 23.75 18.17 -24.41
N VAL A 437 23.19 18.67 -23.31
CA VAL A 437 21.73 18.83 -23.15
C VAL A 437 21.23 20.13 -23.79
N GLY A 438 22.12 21.08 -24.10
CA GLY A 438 21.76 22.36 -24.68
C GLY A 438 21.21 23.37 -23.67
N PHE A 439 21.55 23.26 -22.38
CA PHE A 439 21.09 24.20 -21.36
C PHE A 439 21.51 25.66 -21.69
N PRO A 440 20.78 26.67 -21.21
CA PRO A 440 21.10 28.09 -21.41
C PRO A 440 22.30 28.56 -20.57
N LYS A 441 22.97 29.66 -20.95
CA LYS A 441 24.07 30.26 -20.16
C LYS A 441 23.53 30.84 -18.85
N ALA A 442 24.40 31.03 -17.86
CA ALA A 442 24.00 31.73 -16.64
C ALA A 442 23.54 33.15 -16.96
N ALA A 443 22.39 33.55 -16.41
CA ALA A 443 21.75 34.83 -16.66
C ALA A 443 20.80 35.15 -15.49
N ARG A 444 20.58 36.43 -15.20
CA ARG A 444 19.56 36.89 -14.25
C ARG A 444 18.42 37.53 -15.01
N GLN A 445 17.18 37.28 -14.57
CA GLN A 445 15.96 37.83 -15.16
C GLN A 445 15.88 37.63 -16.69
N ALA A 446 16.32 36.46 -17.17
CA ALA A 446 16.23 36.12 -18.58
C ALA A 446 14.76 35.88 -18.96
N ASP A 447 14.36 36.36 -20.13
CA ASP A 447 13.05 36.04 -20.70
C ASP A 447 12.97 34.54 -21.01
N VAL A 448 11.84 33.94 -20.62
CA VAL A 448 11.55 32.52 -20.79
C VAL A 448 10.23 32.37 -21.52
N THR A 449 10.24 31.54 -22.55
CA THR A 449 9.03 31.07 -23.22
C THR A 449 9.04 29.56 -23.25
N VAL A 450 7.95 28.95 -22.82
CA VAL A 450 7.72 27.50 -22.84
C VAL A 450 6.55 27.21 -23.76
N ARG A 451 6.79 26.45 -24.82
CA ARG A 451 5.74 25.94 -25.70
C ARG A 451 5.48 24.48 -25.38
N PHE A 452 4.22 24.18 -25.10
CA PHE A 452 3.68 22.86 -24.89
C PHE A 452 3.00 22.39 -26.17
N SER A 453 3.25 21.15 -26.58
CA SER A 453 2.57 20.52 -27.71
C SER A 453 2.31 19.07 -27.37
N VAL A 454 1.05 18.67 -27.36
CA VAL A 454 0.61 17.32 -26.99
C VAL A 454 0.19 16.56 -28.24
N ALA A 455 0.82 15.41 -28.47
CA ALA A 455 0.47 14.50 -29.55
C ALA A 455 0.53 13.06 -29.03
N GLU A 456 -0.52 12.27 -29.28
CA GLU A 456 -0.59 10.85 -28.91
C GLU A 456 -0.29 10.56 -27.42
N GLY A 457 -0.66 11.48 -26.53
CA GLY A 457 -0.41 11.37 -25.09
C GLY A 457 1.05 11.58 -24.66
N ILE A 458 1.88 12.11 -25.56
CA ILE A 458 3.24 12.59 -25.31
C ILE A 458 3.23 14.11 -25.33
N GLU A 459 3.73 14.72 -24.25
CA GLU A 459 3.88 16.16 -24.16
C GLU A 459 5.29 16.58 -24.56
N THR A 460 5.40 17.43 -25.57
CA THR A 460 6.65 18.06 -25.96
C THR A 460 6.75 19.43 -25.32
N TRP A 461 7.83 19.65 -24.58
CA TRP A 461 8.13 20.93 -23.97
C TRP A 461 9.32 21.56 -24.69
N THR A 462 9.09 22.70 -25.35
CA THR A 462 10.14 23.50 -26.00
C THR A 462 10.39 24.73 -25.18
N ARG A 463 11.54 24.80 -24.50
CA ARG A 463 11.87 25.89 -23.57
C ARG A 463 12.94 26.78 -24.19
N THR A 464 12.64 28.07 -24.31
CA THR A 464 13.56 29.08 -24.83
C THR A 464 13.93 30.06 -23.71
N PHE A 465 15.22 30.13 -23.39
CA PHE A 465 15.77 31.02 -22.36
C PHE A 465 16.79 31.95 -23.01
N GLY A 466 16.53 33.26 -23.01
CA GLY A 466 17.47 34.26 -23.55
C GLY A 466 18.03 33.92 -24.94
N GLY A 467 17.17 33.41 -25.83
CA GLY A 467 17.53 33.02 -27.21
C GLY A 467 18.10 31.62 -27.42
N ARG A 468 18.27 30.79 -26.36
CA ARG A 468 18.65 29.38 -26.48
C ARG A 468 17.45 28.47 -26.24
N THR A 469 17.25 27.52 -27.15
CA THR A 469 16.12 26.59 -27.09
C THR A 469 16.62 25.17 -26.82
N PHE A 470 15.94 24.47 -25.90
CA PHE A 470 16.07 23.02 -25.74
C PHE A 470 14.68 22.38 -25.62
N ARG A 471 14.61 21.09 -25.93
CA ARG A 471 13.36 20.33 -25.99
C ARG A 471 13.44 19.11 -25.08
N SER A 472 12.34 18.81 -24.40
CA SER A 472 12.10 17.51 -23.77
C SER A 472 10.80 16.90 -24.24
N ARG A 473 10.69 15.58 -24.05
CA ARG A 473 9.46 14.82 -24.29
C ARG A 473 9.06 14.13 -23.00
N GLN A 474 7.82 14.29 -22.59
CA GLN A 474 7.25 13.73 -21.38
C GLN A 474 6.15 12.74 -21.72
N CYS A 475 6.15 11.58 -21.06
CA CYS A 475 5.08 10.60 -21.17
C CYS A 475 4.90 9.81 -19.87
N ALA A 476 3.80 9.07 -19.78
CA ALA A 476 3.58 8.16 -18.66
C ALA A 476 4.46 6.91 -18.82
N GLY A 477 5.15 6.52 -17.75
CA GLY A 477 5.93 5.29 -17.72
C GLY A 477 5.05 4.05 -17.87
N HIS A 478 5.67 2.97 -18.35
CA HIS A 478 4.98 1.70 -18.62
C HIS A 478 5.73 0.51 -17.98
N GLY A 479 5.01 -0.60 -17.79
CA GLY A 479 5.58 -1.84 -17.28
C GLY A 479 6.20 -1.67 -15.89
N ARG A 480 7.54 -1.70 -15.80
CA ARG A 480 8.26 -1.54 -14.52
C ARG A 480 8.30 -0.09 -14.02
N ASP A 481 8.07 0.86 -14.90
CA ASP A 481 8.09 2.30 -14.60
C ASP A 481 6.66 2.88 -14.57
N ALA A 482 5.63 2.03 -14.52
CA ALA A 482 4.25 2.47 -14.45
C ALA A 482 4.05 3.50 -13.33
N HIS A 483 3.22 4.52 -13.60
CA HIS A 483 2.91 5.64 -12.70
C HIS A 483 4.07 6.61 -12.40
N LEU A 484 5.18 6.53 -13.15
CA LEU A 484 6.21 7.56 -13.15
C LEU A 484 6.06 8.47 -14.38
N LEU A 485 6.40 9.74 -14.22
CA LEU A 485 6.66 10.64 -15.33
C LEU A 485 8.01 10.25 -15.95
N ALA A 486 8.02 9.94 -17.25
CA ALA A 486 9.24 9.72 -18.01
C ALA A 486 9.54 10.96 -18.85
N GLU A 487 10.67 11.60 -18.59
CA GLU A 487 11.14 12.76 -19.36
C GLU A 487 12.42 12.44 -20.12
N ASP A 488 12.39 12.62 -21.43
CA ASP A 488 13.50 12.39 -22.34
C ASP A 488 14.20 13.71 -22.71
N PHE A 489 15.52 13.73 -22.51
CA PHE A 489 16.43 14.80 -22.89
C PHE A 489 17.61 14.22 -23.69
N GLY A 490 17.53 14.26 -25.01
CA GLY A 490 18.56 13.64 -25.86
C GLY A 490 18.73 12.15 -25.55
N PRO A 491 19.93 11.67 -25.16
CA PRO A 491 20.16 10.26 -24.84
C PRO A 491 19.69 9.85 -23.42
N PHE A 492 19.26 10.82 -22.60
CA PHE A 492 18.87 10.59 -21.21
C PHE A 492 17.36 10.46 -21.07
N ARG A 493 16.91 9.49 -20.28
CA ARG A 493 15.54 9.41 -19.77
C ARG A 493 15.57 9.52 -18.26
N ILE A 494 14.84 10.46 -17.68
CA ILE A 494 14.66 10.60 -16.23
C ILE A 494 13.27 10.12 -15.85
N LEU A 495 13.17 9.30 -14.81
CA LEU A 495 11.92 8.76 -14.29
C LEU A 495 11.61 9.43 -12.95
N MET A 496 10.48 10.10 -12.85
CA MET A 496 10.11 10.93 -11.70
C MET A 496 8.75 10.54 -11.14
N ALA A 497 8.61 10.59 -9.82
CA ALA A 497 7.30 10.55 -9.15
C ALA A 497 6.81 11.98 -8.92
N LEU A 498 5.51 12.20 -9.15
CA LEU A 498 4.84 13.47 -8.90
C LEU A 498 4.22 13.45 -7.51
N VAL A 499 4.65 14.36 -6.63
CA VAL A 499 4.25 14.38 -5.21
C VAL A 499 3.76 15.78 -4.82
N PRO A 500 2.44 15.99 -4.71
CA PRO A 500 1.88 17.20 -4.11
C PRO A 500 2.14 17.19 -2.60
N GLU A 501 2.92 18.15 -2.09
CA GLU A 501 3.21 18.29 -0.66
C GLU A 501 3.38 19.77 -0.29
N GLY A 502 2.71 20.22 0.79
CA GLY A 502 2.90 21.56 1.34
C GLY A 502 2.54 22.71 0.39
N GLY A 503 1.53 22.54 -0.47
CA GLY A 503 1.13 23.54 -1.47
C GLY A 503 2.10 23.62 -2.66
N ARG A 504 2.87 22.56 -2.92
CA ARG A 504 3.84 22.48 -4.00
C ARG A 504 3.74 21.11 -4.70
N LEU A 505 4.09 21.06 -5.96
CA LEU A 505 4.32 19.81 -6.69
C LEU A 505 5.83 19.52 -6.73
N THR A 506 6.25 18.42 -6.11
CA THR A 506 7.64 17.97 -6.10
C THR A 506 7.86 16.83 -7.09
N LEU A 507 8.92 16.94 -7.91
CA LEU A 507 9.31 15.91 -8.88
C LEU A 507 10.47 15.09 -8.29
N VAL A 508 10.17 13.89 -7.81
CA VAL A 508 11.14 13.02 -7.13
C VAL A 508 11.75 12.04 -8.11
N VAL A 509 13.06 12.15 -8.39
CA VAL A 509 13.77 11.21 -9.27
C VAL A 509 13.80 9.80 -8.69
N ARG A 510 13.27 8.84 -9.44
CA ARG A 510 13.17 7.41 -9.09
C ARG A 510 14.09 6.51 -9.91
N GLY A 511 14.52 6.97 -11.07
CA GLY A 511 15.45 6.24 -11.93
C GLY A 511 15.87 7.06 -13.13
N TRP A 512 16.84 6.54 -13.87
CA TRP A 512 17.30 7.18 -15.09
C TRP A 512 17.93 6.16 -16.04
N ARG A 513 17.98 6.51 -17.32
CA ARG A 513 18.55 5.69 -18.39
C ARG A 513 19.44 6.54 -19.28
N LEU A 514 20.46 5.90 -19.85
CA LEU A 514 21.28 6.43 -20.94
C LEU A 514 21.19 5.47 -22.13
N PHE A 515 20.77 5.95 -23.29
CA PHE A 515 20.50 5.12 -24.49
C PHE A 515 19.57 3.92 -24.19
N GLY A 516 18.57 4.12 -23.32
CA GLY A 516 17.63 3.09 -22.90
C GLY A 516 18.15 2.11 -21.83
N MET A 517 19.44 2.12 -21.51
CA MET A 517 20.00 1.26 -20.46
C MET A 517 19.78 1.86 -19.07
N PRO A 518 19.20 1.11 -18.10
CA PRO A 518 19.01 1.59 -16.74
C PRO A 518 20.35 1.74 -16.02
N LEU A 519 20.56 2.91 -15.40
CA LEU A 519 21.77 3.21 -14.66
C LEU A 519 21.53 3.22 -13.14
N PRO A 520 22.57 3.00 -12.31
CA PRO A 520 22.45 3.06 -10.85
C PRO A 520 21.89 4.40 -10.37
N ARG A 521 20.95 4.37 -9.42
CA ARG A 521 20.35 5.59 -8.86
C ARG A 521 21.38 6.50 -8.18
N SER A 522 22.44 5.92 -7.62
CA SER A 522 23.54 6.68 -7.00
C SER A 522 24.26 7.61 -7.95
N LEU A 523 24.14 7.40 -9.26
CA LEU A 523 24.73 8.23 -10.31
C LEU A 523 23.70 9.15 -10.99
N ALA A 524 22.42 9.05 -10.61
CA ALA A 524 21.36 9.80 -11.24
C ALA A 524 21.57 11.31 -11.04
N PRO A 525 21.33 12.14 -12.07
CA PRO A 525 21.14 13.56 -11.84
C PRO A 525 19.92 13.72 -10.92
N GLY A 526 20.12 14.40 -9.80
CA GLY A 526 19.11 14.71 -8.81
C GLY A 526 19.07 16.22 -8.54
N GLY A 527 18.51 16.59 -7.40
CA GLY A 527 18.31 17.98 -7.01
C GLY A 527 16.87 18.23 -6.63
N ASN A 528 16.61 19.38 -6.03
CA ASN A 528 15.26 19.77 -5.63
C ASN A 528 14.54 20.37 -6.83
N VAL A 529 13.52 19.65 -7.31
CA VAL A 529 12.64 20.11 -8.37
C VAL A 529 11.26 20.26 -7.78
N HIS A 530 10.80 21.50 -7.65
CA HIS A 530 9.45 21.78 -7.17
C HIS A 530 8.83 22.96 -7.90
N GLU A 531 7.50 22.91 -7.93
CA GLU A 531 6.63 23.89 -8.56
C GLU A 531 5.59 24.32 -7.54
N GLU A 532 5.29 25.60 -7.47
CA GLU A 532 4.39 26.14 -6.46
C GLU A 532 3.63 27.35 -7.01
N GLU A 533 2.60 27.76 -6.30
CA GLU A 533 1.92 29.02 -6.56
C GLU A 533 2.43 30.10 -5.61
N ARG A 534 2.83 31.25 -6.17
CA ARG A 534 3.12 32.48 -5.41
C ARG A 534 2.51 33.65 -6.15
N ASP A 535 1.83 34.53 -5.41
CA ASP A 535 1.17 35.72 -5.96
C ASP A 535 0.24 35.42 -7.16
N GLY A 536 -0.44 34.26 -7.13
CA GLY A 536 -1.33 33.79 -8.20
C GLY A 536 -0.63 33.34 -9.48
N ARG A 537 0.70 33.15 -9.45
CA ARG A 537 1.51 32.73 -10.61
C ARG A 537 2.18 31.39 -10.36
N PHE A 538 2.44 30.68 -11.46
CA PHE A 538 3.24 29.47 -11.44
C PHE A 538 4.71 29.82 -11.23
N HIS A 539 5.30 29.31 -10.16
CA HIS A 539 6.72 29.41 -9.86
C HIS A 539 7.38 28.04 -9.95
N PHE A 540 8.58 27.99 -10.52
CA PHE A 540 9.38 26.78 -10.61
C PHE A 540 10.77 27.00 -10.02
N ASP A 541 11.29 25.97 -9.36
CA ASP A 541 12.70 25.86 -8.96
C ASP A 541 13.19 24.47 -9.36
N VAL A 542 13.97 24.43 -10.43
CA VAL A 542 14.51 23.19 -10.99
C VAL A 542 16.01 23.19 -10.77
N GLU A 543 16.43 22.40 -9.80
CA GLU A 543 17.84 22.17 -9.52
C GLU A 543 18.28 20.81 -10.08
N VAL A 544 19.33 20.81 -10.90
CA VAL A 544 19.95 19.60 -11.44
C VAL A 544 21.40 19.52 -10.99
N LYS A 545 21.72 18.50 -10.21
CA LYS A 545 23.05 18.18 -9.69
C LYS A 545 23.38 16.72 -9.96
N ALA A 546 24.65 16.39 -10.20
CA ALA A 546 25.11 15.01 -10.26
C ALA A 546 26.24 14.76 -9.25
N PRO A 547 26.30 13.59 -8.59
CA PRO A 547 27.20 13.33 -7.46
C PRO A 547 28.69 13.63 -7.73
N LEU A 548 29.18 13.39 -8.95
CA LEU A 548 30.59 13.62 -9.32
C LEU A 548 30.84 14.97 -10.00
N ILE A 549 29.78 15.67 -10.41
CA ILE A 549 29.85 16.90 -11.20
C ILE A 549 29.52 18.13 -10.34
N GLY A 550 28.75 17.93 -9.26
CA GLY A 550 28.14 19.01 -8.49
C GLY A 550 26.93 19.59 -9.20
N LEU A 551 26.69 20.89 -9.01
CA LEU A 551 25.64 21.61 -9.71
C LEU A 551 25.89 21.58 -11.22
N ILE A 552 24.89 21.17 -12.00
CA ILE A 552 24.92 21.25 -13.47
C ILE A 552 24.23 22.56 -13.88
N VAL A 553 22.97 22.70 -13.48
CA VAL A 553 22.16 23.90 -13.74
C VAL A 553 21.11 24.04 -12.64
N ARG A 554 20.77 25.27 -12.29
CA ARG A 554 19.56 25.60 -11.53
C ARG A 554 18.84 26.74 -12.23
N TYR A 555 17.54 26.59 -12.45
CA TYR A 555 16.73 27.69 -12.96
C TYR A 555 15.53 27.91 -12.06
N ARG A 556 15.33 29.18 -11.68
CA ARG A 556 14.29 29.65 -10.78
C ARG A 556 13.53 30.77 -11.44
N GLY A 557 12.21 30.69 -11.49
CA GLY A 557 11.43 31.69 -12.20
C GLY A 557 9.94 31.54 -12.03
N TRP A 558 9.20 32.29 -12.83
CA TRP A 558 7.75 32.21 -12.91
C TRP A 558 7.29 32.24 -14.37
N LEU A 559 6.12 31.65 -14.62
CA LEU A 559 5.45 31.64 -15.92
C LEU A 559 3.97 31.99 -15.75
N VAL A 560 3.38 32.55 -16.81
CA VAL A 560 1.94 32.74 -16.97
C VAL A 560 1.58 32.23 -18.38
N HIS A 561 0.46 31.53 -18.52
CA HIS A 561 -0.03 31.16 -19.86
C HIS A 561 -0.31 32.42 -20.67
N ASP A 562 0.16 32.42 -21.91
CA ASP A 562 -0.20 33.43 -22.87
C ASP A 562 -1.68 33.18 -23.21
N GLY A 563 -2.55 34.16 -22.96
CA GLY A 563 -3.99 34.03 -23.25
C GLY A 563 -4.23 33.71 -24.74
N PRO A 564 -5.48 33.38 -25.15
CA PRO A 564 -5.84 33.04 -26.54
C PRO A 564 -5.77 34.21 -27.53
N GLY A 565 -4.69 34.99 -27.50
CA GLY A 565 -4.43 36.11 -28.36
C GLY A 565 -3.11 36.76 -27.98
N LEU A 566 -2.03 36.32 -28.62
CA LEU A 566 -0.91 37.13 -29.12
C LEU A 566 0.13 36.19 -29.78
N ALA A 567 -0.31 35.48 -30.81
CA ALA A 567 0.62 35.20 -31.91
C ALA A 567 0.91 36.56 -32.57
N ARG A 568 2.09 37.11 -32.32
CA ARG A 568 2.68 38.16 -33.14
C ARG A 568 3.97 37.64 -33.75
#